data_AF-A0A7X8R846-F1
#
_entry.id   AF-A0A7X8R846-F1
#
_cell.length_a   1.000
_cell.length_b   1.000
_cell.length_c   1.000
_cell.angle_alpha   90.00
_cell.angle_beta   90.00
_cell.angle_gamma   90.00
#
_symmetry.space_group_name_H-M   'P 1'
#
loop_
_entity.id
_entity.type
_entity.pdbx_description
1 polymer ?
#
loop_
_entity_poly.entity_id
_entity_poly.type
_entity_poly.pdbx_seq_one_letter_code
_entity_poly.pdbx_strand_id
1 'polypeptide(L)' 'MGERINRLRLREAEASGAARLATACPFCLGMLADASQEREGGGGLQVLDLAQLVAQRMEGYES' A
#
# COMPACT_ATOMS: atom_id res chain seq x y z
N MET A 1 8.34 18.21 -17.07
CA MET A 1 7.70 18.12 -15.73
C MET A 1 7.63 16.64 -15.38
N GLY A 2 8.26 16.20 -14.29
CA GLY A 2 8.25 14.78 -13.87
C GLY A 2 6.96 14.41 -13.13
N GLU A 3 6.66 13.11 -13.05
CA GLU A 3 5.57 12.59 -12.21
C GLU A 3 5.90 12.76 -10.71
N ARG A 4 4.87 12.95 -9.87
CA ARG A 4 5.05 12.88 -8.41
C ARG A 4 5.50 11.47 -7.99
N ILE A 5 6.52 11.41 -7.14
CA ILE A 5 7.15 10.16 -6.71
C ILE A 5 6.17 9.19 -6.03
N ASN A 6 5.16 9.72 -5.32
CA ASN A 6 4.17 8.91 -4.64
C ASN A 6 3.31 8.09 -5.62
N ARG A 7 2.86 8.74 -6.70
CA ARG A 7 2.09 8.11 -7.80
C ARG A 7 2.94 7.13 -8.59
N LEU A 8 4.18 7.50 -8.90
CA LEU A 8 5.11 6.61 -9.61
C LEU A 8 5.29 5.29 -8.85
N ARG A 9 5.62 5.37 -7.55
CA ARG A 9 5.84 4.19 -6.71
C ARG A 9 4.58 3.34 -6.54
N LEU A 10 3.41 3.98 -6.41
CA LEU A 10 2.16 3.24 -6.31
C LEU A 10 1.88 2.47 -7.61
N ARG A 11 2.10 3.09 -8.78
CA ARG A 11 1.92 2.44 -10.08
C ARG A 11 2.89 1.30 -10.31
N GLU A 12 4.15 1.46 -9.91
CA GLU A 12 5.14 0.37 -9.98
C GLU A 12 4.71 -0.83 -9.12
N ALA A 13 4.20 -0.58 -7.92
CA ALA A 13 3.69 -1.62 -7.05
C ALA A 13 2.42 -2.29 -7.60
N GLU A 14 1.51 -1.53 -8.23
CA GLU A 14 0.33 -2.07 -8.91
C GLU A 14 0.72 -2.93 -10.12
N ALA A 15 1.70 -2.49 -10.91
CA ALA A 15 2.20 -3.21 -12.06
C ALA A 15 2.83 -4.57 -11.70
N SER A 16 3.23 -4.76 -10.44
CA SER A 16 3.70 -6.07 -9.96
C SER A 16 2.59 -7.12 -9.84
N GLY A 17 1.31 -6.72 -9.88
CA GLY A 17 0.16 -7.60 -9.67
C GLY A 17 -0.09 -7.95 -8.20
N ALA A 18 0.63 -7.33 -7.27
CA ALA A 18 0.41 -7.53 -5.84
C ALA A 18 -0.99 -7.04 -5.42
N ALA A 19 -1.64 -7.81 -4.54
CA ALA A 19 -2.89 -7.38 -3.91
C ALA A 19 -2.66 -6.45 -2.70
N ARG A 20 -1.48 -6.54 -2.08
CA ARG A 20 -1.13 -5.81 -0.85
C ARG A 20 0.30 -5.28 -0.94
N LEU A 21 0.49 -4.07 -0.45
CA LEU A 21 1.78 -3.41 -0.26
C LEU A 21 1.93 -3.03 1.20
N ALA A 22 2.98 -3.51 1.86
CA ALA A 22 3.28 -3.17 3.23
C ALA A 22 4.60 -2.40 3.35
N THR A 23 4.67 -1.50 4.31
CA THR A 23 5.89 -0.75 4.64
C THR A 23 6.05 -0.66 6.16
N ALA A 24 7.29 -0.67 6.64
CA ALA A 24 7.63 -0.44 8.04
C ALA A 24 8.04 1.02 8.33
N CYS A 25 8.03 1.88 7.30
CA CYS A 25 8.38 3.29 7.41
C CYS A 25 7.11 4.15 7.43
N PRO A 26 6.88 4.98 8.47
CA PRO A 26 5.68 5.81 8.60
C PRO A 26 5.58 6.89 7.53
N PHE A 27 6.72 7.43 7.08
CA PHE A 27 6.75 8.40 5.98
C PHE A 27 6.30 7.76 4.66
N CYS A 28 6.81 6.57 4.34
CA CYS A 28 6.41 5.84 3.14
C CYS A 28 4.93 5.46 3.20
N LEU A 29 4.42 5.11 4.38
CA LEU A 29 3.01 4.79 4.57
C LEU A 29 2.11 5.97 4.20
N GLY A 30 2.38 7.15 4.76
CA GLY A 30 1.64 8.37 4.42
C GLY A 30 1.73 8.70 2.93
N MET A 31 2.94 8.70 2.37
CA MET A 31 3.18 8.96 0.95
C MET A 31 2.35 8.03 0.03
N LEU A 32 2.32 6.72 0.32
CA LEU A 32 1.58 5.74 -0.49
C LEU A 32 0.07 5.78 -0.24
N ALA A 33 -0.35 6.03 1.00
CA ALA A 33 -1.76 6.21 1.34
C ALA A 33 -2.34 7.41 0.61
N ASP A 34 -1.65 8.55 0.62
CA ASP A 34 -2.04 9.76 -0.10
C ASP A 34 -2.22 9.48 -1.61
N ALA A 35 -1.25 8.78 -2.22
CA ALA A 35 -1.35 8.41 -3.63
C ALA A 35 -2.52 7.44 -3.90
N SER A 36 -2.81 6.53 -2.98
CA SER A 36 -3.91 5.57 -3.09
C SER A 36 -5.28 6.24 -2.99
N GLN A 37 -5.41 7.26 -2.14
CA GLN A 37 -6.64 8.07 -2.02
C GLN A 37 -6.93 8.92 -3.25
N GLU A 38 -5.90 9.34 -3.98
CA GLU A 38 -6.04 10.10 -5.24
C GLU A 38 -6.44 9.22 -6.43
N ARG A 39 -6.59 7.91 -6.25
CA ARG A 39 -6.84 6.98 -7.34
C ARG A 39 -8.31 7.00 -7.74
N GLU A 40 -8.58 7.18 -9.02
CA GLU A 40 -9.93 7.10 -9.58
C GLU A 40 -10.30 5.64 -9.88
N GLY A 41 -11.54 5.24 -9.53
CA GLY A 41 -11.98 3.84 -9.61
C GLY A 41 -11.64 3.07 -8.33
N GLY A 42 -12.68 2.73 -7.56
CA GLY A 42 -12.53 1.96 -6.32
C GLY A 42 -11.95 0.56 -6.55
N GLY A 43 -11.22 0.04 -5.55
CA GLY A 43 -10.61 -1.30 -5.56
C GLY A 43 -9.22 -1.34 -6.19
N GLY A 44 -8.23 -1.96 -5.53
CA GLY A 44 -6.85 -2.11 -6.03
C GLY A 44 -5.84 -2.33 -4.89
N LEU A 45 -4.56 -2.02 -5.12
CA LEU A 45 -3.46 -2.33 -4.19
C LEU A 45 -3.71 -1.79 -2.76
N GLN A 46 -3.82 -2.70 -1.79
CA GLN A 46 -4.04 -2.35 -0.38
C GLN A 46 -2.73 -1.91 0.27
N VAL A 47 -2.66 -0.67 0.74
CA VAL A 47 -1.48 -0.14 1.44
C VAL A 47 -1.65 -0.35 2.95
N LEU A 48 -0.67 -0.97 3.60
CA LEU A 48 -0.71 -1.35 5.02
C LEU A 48 0.60 -1.00 5.72
N ASP A 49 0.53 -0.79 7.04
CA ASP A 49 1.72 -0.92 7.89
C ASP A 49 2.12 -2.39 8.04
N LEU A 50 3.42 -2.67 8.20
CA LEU A 50 3.93 -4.03 8.39
C LEU A 50 3.30 -4.73 9.60
N ALA A 51 3.13 -4.03 10.73
CA ALA A 51 2.53 -4.62 11.93
C ALA A 51 1.07 -4.97 11.70
N GLN A 52 0.32 -4.18 10.92
CA GLN A 52 -1.05 -4.51 10.54
C GLN A 52 -1.12 -5.77 9.68
N LEU A 53 -0.21 -5.91 8.70
CA LEU A 53 -0.14 -7.10 7.87
C LEU A 53 0.17 -8.35 8.72
N VAL A 54 1.06 -8.25 9.69
CA VAL A 54 1.38 -9.34 10.62
C VAL A 54 0.18 -9.67 11.51
N ALA A 55 -0.46 -8.66 12.10
CA ALA A 55 -1.64 -8.84 12.96
C ALA A 55 -2.77 -9.59 12.24
N GLN A 56 -3.10 -9.19 11.00
CA GLN A 56 -4.10 -9.87 10.17
C GLN A 56 -3.80 -11.36 9.93
N ARG A 57 -2.53 -11.76 9.96
CA ARG A 57 -2.10 -13.17 9.83
C ARG A 57 -2.10 -13.90 11.16
N MET A 58 -1.87 -13.20 12.26
CA MET A 58 -1.90 -13.75 13.62
C MET A 58 -3.33 -13.95 14.12
N GLU A 59 -4.25 -13.02 13.84
CA GLU A 59 -5.68 -13.16 14.15
C GLU A 59 -6.30 -14.39 13.43
N GLY A 60 -5.75 -14.78 12.28
CA GLY A 60 -6.11 -16.02 11.58
C GLY A 60 -5.46 -17.29 12.13
N TYR A 61 -4.57 -17.20 13.12
CA TYR A 61 -3.86 -18.33 13.76
C TYR A 61 -4.44 -18.71 15.13
N GLU A 62 -5.44 -17.95 15.62
CA GLU A 62 -6.19 -18.27 16.85
C GLU A 62 -7.41 -19.19 16.60
N SER A 63 -7.43 -19.94 15.49
CA SER A 63 -8.44 -20.97 15.20
C SER A 63 -7.88 -22.38 15.25
#